data_AF-A0A7K4TTQ9-F1
#
_entry.id   AF-A0A7K4TTQ9-F1
#
_cell.length_a   1.000
_cell.length_b   1.000
_cell.length_c   1.000
_cell.angle_alpha   90.00
_cell.angle_beta   90.00
_cell.angle_gamma   90.00
#
_symmetry.space_group_name_H-M   'P 1'
#
loop_
_entity.id
_entity.type
_entity.pdbx_description
1 polymer ?
#
loop_
_entity_poly.entity_id
_entity_poly.type
_entity_poly.pdbx_seq_one_letter_code
_entity_poly.pdbx_strand_id
1 'polypeptide(L)' 'ITFLGVGITNSYVTPPKVKVHRDIKTLHDVQRLVGSLQWLRNIVLIPPEVMDSLYDLLKGKHPWEP' A
#
# COMPACT_ATOMS: atom_id res chain seq x y z
N ILE A 1 15.70 16.55 -8.32
CA ILE A 1 16.35 15.27 -7.89
C ILE A 1 15.30 14.17 -7.81
N THR A 2 15.69 12.90 -7.89
CA THR A 2 14.77 11.76 -7.69
C THR A 2 15.24 10.95 -6.51
N PHE A 3 14.36 10.68 -5.54
CA PHE A 3 14.65 9.87 -4.36
C PHE A 3 13.48 8.92 -4.10
N LEU A 4 13.76 7.62 -3.97
CA LEU A 4 12.72 6.58 -3.80
C LEU A 4 11.60 6.61 -4.88
N GLY A 5 11.96 6.99 -6.11
CA GLY A 5 11.01 7.16 -7.22
C GLY A 5 10.18 8.45 -7.17
N VAL A 6 10.34 9.27 -6.12
CA VAL A 6 9.69 10.57 -5.94
C VAL A 6 10.49 11.64 -6.67
N GLY A 7 9.82 12.43 -7.51
CA GLY A 7 10.40 13.61 -8.14
C GLY A 7 10.37 14.79 -7.19
N ILE A 8 11.53 15.32 -6.79
CA ILE A 8 11.63 16.44 -5.86
C ILE A 8 12.22 17.64 -6.60
N THR A 9 11.51 18.76 -6.52
CA THR A 9 11.91 20.09 -7.02
C THR A 9 11.94 21.08 -5.86
N ASN A 10 12.40 22.31 -6.08
CA ASN A 10 12.45 23.32 -5.00
C ASN A 10 11.06 23.66 -4.43
N SER A 11 9.99 23.42 -5.17
CA SER A 11 8.63 23.83 -4.80
C SER A 11 7.62 22.69 -4.74
N TYR A 12 7.93 21.52 -5.30
CA TYR A 12 6.99 20.40 -5.40
C TYR A 12 7.65 19.05 -5.16
N VAL A 13 6.85 18.16 -4.55
CA VAL A 13 7.13 16.73 -4.40
C VAL A 13 6.11 15.97 -5.24
N THR A 14 6.57 15.28 -6.27
CA THR A 14 5.75 14.49 -7.19
C THR A 14 5.87 13.00 -6.84
N PRO A 15 4.79 12.37 -6.38
CA PRO A 15 4.77 10.93 -6.09
C PRO A 15 5.07 10.09 -7.34
N PRO A 16 5.81 8.95 -7.26
CA PRO A 16 5.84 7.97 -8.32
C PRO A 16 4.42 7.50 -8.67
N LYS A 17 4.28 7.08 -9.93
CA LYS A 17 3.02 6.59 -10.47
C LYS A 17 2.66 5.26 -9.83
N VAL A 18 1.80 5.31 -8.81
CA VAL A 18 1.23 4.11 -8.17
C VAL A 18 0.06 3.60 -9.02
N LYS A 19 0.09 2.31 -9.38
CA LYS A 19 -1.03 1.65 -10.05
C LYS A 19 -1.80 0.82 -9.04
N VAL A 20 -2.96 1.34 -8.62
CA VAL A 20 -3.90 0.58 -7.80
C VAL A 20 -4.74 -0.31 -8.71
N HIS A 21 -4.59 -1.63 -8.58
CA HIS A 21 -5.41 -2.61 -9.28
C HIS A 21 -6.67 -2.86 -8.44
N ARG A 22 -7.84 -2.70 -9.03
CA ARG A 22 -9.14 -2.82 -8.33
C ARG A 22 -9.76 -4.21 -8.41
N ASP A 23 -9.28 -5.04 -9.32
CA ASP A 23 -9.68 -6.45 -9.42
C ASP A 23 -8.83 -7.25 -8.43
N ILE A 24 -9.41 -7.60 -7.29
CA ILE A 24 -8.74 -8.32 -6.20
C ILE A 24 -9.41 -9.68 -6.07
N LYS A 25 -8.69 -10.74 -6.45
CA LYS A 25 -9.22 -12.11 -6.44
C LYS A 25 -8.39 -13.06 -5.59
N THR A 26 -7.13 -12.73 -5.38
CA THR A 26 -6.17 -13.59 -4.69
C THR A 26 -5.53 -12.88 -3.50
N LEU A 27 -4.97 -13.65 -2.58
CA LEU A 27 -4.14 -13.12 -1.48
C LEU A 27 -2.99 -12.24 -2.02
N HIS A 28 -2.37 -12.66 -3.12
CA HIS A 28 -1.31 -11.89 -3.77
C HIS A 28 -1.80 -10.50 -4.22
N ASP A 29 -3.03 -10.40 -4.72
CA ASP A 29 -3.61 -9.11 -5.11
C ASP A 29 -3.80 -8.20 -3.90
N VAL A 30 -4.27 -8.74 -2.78
CA VAL A 30 -4.39 -8.00 -1.50
C VAL A 30 -3.01 -7.54 -1.03
N GLN A 31 -2.00 -8.40 -1.06
CA GLN A 31 -0.62 -8.05 -0.69
C GLN A 31 -0.08 -6.89 -1.54
N ARG A 32 -0.30 -6.93 -2.86
CA ARG A 32 0.13 -5.87 -3.78
C ARG A 32 -0.61 -4.56 -3.53
N LEU A 33 -1.91 -4.63 -3.24
CA LEU A 33 -2.71 -3.47 -2.86
C LEU A 33 -2.19 -2.83 -1.56
N VAL A 34 -2.01 -3.64 -0.51
CA VAL A 34 -1.50 -3.17 0.79
C VAL A 34 -0.14 -2.51 0.65
N GLY A 35 0.79 -3.13 -0.11
CA GLY A 35 2.10 -2.53 -0.38
C GLY A 35 2.00 -1.16 -1.08
N SER A 36 1.09 -1.03 -2.05
CA SER A 36 0.87 0.23 -2.78
C SER A 36 0.29 1.32 -1.87
N LEU A 37 -0.66 0.96 -0.99
CA LEU A 37 -1.29 1.89 -0.04
C LEU A 37 -0.35 2.29 1.09
N GLN A 38 0.45 1.36 1.61
CA GLN A 38 1.50 1.62 2.59
C GLN A 38 2.51 2.64 2.08
N TRP A 39 2.94 2.50 0.82
CA TRP A 39 3.81 3.49 0.18
C TRP A 39 3.11 4.86 0.05
N LEU A 40 1.84 4.89 -0.37
CA LEU A 40 1.04 6.12 -0.50
C LEU A 40 0.73 6.81 0.83
N ARG A 41 0.63 6.05 1.93
CA ARG A 41 0.21 6.56 3.25
C ARG A 41 1.01 7.78 3.70
N ASN A 42 2.31 7.81 3.40
CA ASN A 42 3.20 8.92 3.74
C ASN A 42 2.90 10.22 2.97
N ILE A 43 2.08 10.15 1.91
CA ILE A 43 1.79 11.26 1.00
C ILE A 43 0.34 11.73 1.15
N VAL A 44 -0.61 10.81 1.28
CA VAL A 44 -2.06 11.10 1.29
C VAL A 44 -2.72 10.98 2.65
N LEU A 45 -1.93 10.82 3.74
CA LEU A 45 -2.39 10.80 5.13
C LEU A 45 -3.55 9.80 5.37
N ILE A 46 -3.42 8.58 4.85
CA ILE A 46 -4.41 7.52 5.10
C ILE A 46 -4.36 7.14 6.59
N PRO A 47 -5.49 7.26 7.33
CA PRO A 47 -5.54 6.83 8.72
C PRO A 47 -5.27 5.32 8.84
N PRO A 48 -4.45 4.87 9.80
CA PRO A 48 -4.11 3.46 9.97
C PRO A 48 -5.35 2.57 10.10
N GLU A 49 -6.41 3.06 10.72
CA GLU A 49 -7.64 2.32 11.02
C GLU A 49 -8.38 1.89 9.74
N VAL A 50 -8.22 2.65 8.64
CA VAL A 50 -8.81 2.30 7.34
C VAL A 50 -8.14 1.07 6.74
N MET A 51 -6.89 0.80 7.12
CA MET A 51 -6.10 -0.34 6.62
C MET A 51 -6.35 -1.62 7.41
N ASP A 52 -7.00 -1.57 8.58
CA ASP A 52 -7.17 -2.74 9.47
C ASP A 52 -7.86 -3.90 8.76
N SER A 53 -8.92 -3.60 8.01
CA SER A 53 -9.62 -4.60 7.18
C SER A 53 -8.71 -5.29 6.17
N LEU A 54 -7.71 -4.59 5.62
CA LEU A 54 -6.75 -5.17 4.68
C LEU A 54 -5.70 -6.01 5.40
N TYR A 55 -5.27 -5.62 6.60
CA TYR A 55 -4.35 -6.42 7.40
C TYR A 55 -5.00 -7.72 7.86
N ASP A 56 -6.28 -7.69 8.21
CA ASP A 56 -7.03 -8.90 8.57
C ASP A 56 -7.06 -9.91 7.43
N LEU A 57 -7.20 -9.46 6.18
CA LEU A 57 -7.13 -10.32 4.99
C LEU A 57 -5.73 -10.91 4.76
N LEU A 58 -4.68 -10.28 5.30
CA LEU A 58 -3.31 -10.76 5.22
C LEU A 58 -2.93 -11.68 6.37
N LYS A 59 -3.74 -11.77 7.43
CA LYS A 59 -3.54 -12.74 8.49
C LYS A 59 -3.73 -14.13 7.89
N GLY A 60 -2.61 -14.81 7.66
CA GLY A 60 -2.64 -16.23 7.32
C GLY A 60 -3.24 -17.03 8.47
N LYS A 61 -3.68 -18.26 8.18
CA LYS A 61 -3.96 -19.23 9.23
C LYS A 61 -2.69 -19.44 10.06
N HIS A 62 -2.83 -19.50 11.38
CA HIS A 62 -1.69 -19.88 12.20
C HIS A 62 -1.25 -21.31 11.84
N PRO A 63 0.05 -21.62 11.86
CA PRO A 63 0.55 -22.96 11.53
C PRO A 63 -0.05 -24.10 12.36
N TRP A 64 -0.69 -23.76 13.48
CA TRP A 64 -1.32 -24.67 14.44
C TRP A 64 -2.85 -24.52 14.50
N GLU A 65 -3.46 -23.68 13.66
CA GLU A 65 -4.91 -23.65 13.48
C GLU A 65 -5.32 -24.76 12.51
N PRO A 66 -6.34 -25.58 12.84
CA PRO A 66 -6.80 -26.66 11.97
C PRO A 66 -7.32 -26.18 10.60
#